data_AF-A0A0N4YVT7-F1
#
_entry.id   AF-A0A0N4YVT7-F1
#
_cell.length_a   1.000
_cell.length_b   1.000
_cell.length_c   1.000
_cell.angle_alpha   90.00
_cell.angle_beta   90.00
_cell.angle_gamma   90.00
#
_symmetry.space_group_name_H-M   'P 1'
#
loop_
_entity.id
_entity.type
_entity.pdbx_description
1 polymer ?
#
loop_
_entity_poly.entity_id
_entity_poly.type
_entity_poly.pdbx_seq_one_letter_code
_entity_poly.pdbx_strand_id
1 'polypeptide(L)'
;MLQIAYMALMVWTTTLVPSPTEQPSLKIDLTPFGGSSGDGYMLSSNSSDGRIHDSLDLNKMLPTTAAGLGAPSNFYVENVQNLTSYVLNLIKQIGSRNFGIHYPLGFERQYMQPGSANLRVLFNNFAFTSPPLAISVADSMLLSNAAKKNITLSVSNHPFPPVTQDVLKNRNYSNGAAYMISYAVIVCMALTVSAYCKFLIHERKKKSKHMQPFTKDFTTVLILLLAMALYGWTTIPFTYWFSYLFRSPPKGFTLIVMYNIITGMIGSIAIPIIQQTANDDIAYTWSIILSFFFPTYSISNIFTLIYNNEFGRQACQMLDCNNPLFKQNLQCCGGPDDIIYTHNILSDSGRLGIMWPVIFFGIQGFLYWYLVFAREYNLAKSIVAMCKSSVGRNRIADEKSEKWKLESHTGEDSDVIAEKSNVKTMDRTYAAVVVDDVKKW
;
A
#
# COMPACT_ATOMS: atom_id res chain seq x y z
N MET A 1 -17.16 1.79 -1.70
CA MET A 1 -16.45 2.01 -0.42
C MET A 1 -16.18 0.71 0.33
N LEU A 2 -17.17 -0.15 0.56
CA LEU A 2 -16.98 -1.41 1.31
C LEU A 2 -15.89 -2.34 0.71
N GLN A 3 -15.82 -2.46 -0.63
CA GLN A 3 -14.81 -3.31 -1.29
C GLN A 3 -13.37 -2.80 -1.06
N ILE A 4 -13.17 -1.48 -1.11
CA ILE A 4 -11.85 -0.86 -0.91
C ILE A 4 -11.41 -1.04 0.55
N ALA A 5 -12.33 -0.84 1.50
CA ALA A 5 -12.06 -1.06 2.91
C ALA A 5 -11.72 -2.53 3.22
N TYR A 6 -12.46 -3.47 2.63
CA TYR A 6 -12.20 -4.90 2.79
C TYR A 6 -10.84 -5.30 2.19
N MET A 7 -10.51 -4.81 0.99
CA MET A 7 -9.22 -5.09 0.37
C MET A 7 -8.05 -4.49 1.17
N ALA A 8 -8.22 -3.27 1.69
CA ALA A 8 -7.21 -2.64 2.54
C ALA A 8 -6.99 -3.42 3.85
N LEU A 9 -8.07 -3.89 4.48
CA LEU A 9 -8.00 -4.73 5.68
C LEU A 9 -7.24 -6.04 5.38
N MET A 10 -7.56 -6.72 4.28
CA MET A 10 -6.91 -7.98 3.92
C MET A 10 -5.43 -7.80 3.54
N VAL A 11 -5.07 -6.69 2.89
CA VAL A 11 -3.66 -6.36 2.65
C VAL A 11 -2.94 -6.08 3.97
N TRP A 12 -3.58 -5.35 4.89
CA TRP A 12 -3.02 -5.11 6.22
C TRP A 12 -2.83 -6.40 7.01
N THR A 13 -3.75 -7.38 6.94
CA THR A 13 -3.52 -8.67 7.63
C THR A 13 -2.38 -9.48 7.03
N THR A 14 -2.02 -9.28 5.75
CA THR A 14 -0.83 -9.94 5.18
C THR A 14 0.48 -9.47 5.78
N THR A 15 0.56 -8.24 6.31
CA THR A 15 1.78 -7.76 6.98
C THR A 15 2.00 -8.40 8.35
N LEU A 16 0.97 -9.03 8.92
CA LEU A 16 1.06 -9.81 10.15
C LEU A 16 1.59 -11.23 9.91
N VAL A 17 1.69 -11.68 8.65
CA VAL A 17 2.22 -13.01 8.32
C VAL A 17 3.74 -12.97 8.51
N PRO A 18 4.31 -13.80 9.39
CA PRO A 18 5.74 -13.78 9.68
C PRO A 18 6.54 -14.12 8.42
N SER A 19 7.47 -13.24 8.07
CA SER A 19 8.45 -13.46 7.01
C SER A 19 9.84 -13.66 7.62
N PRO A 20 10.77 -14.35 6.93
CA PRO A 20 12.13 -14.52 7.43
C PRO A 20 12.83 -13.15 7.44
N THR A 21 12.92 -12.55 8.62
CA THR A 21 13.64 -11.31 8.87
C THR A 21 14.77 -11.55 9.84
N GLU A 22 15.80 -10.70 9.77
CA GLU A 22 16.89 -10.69 10.75
C GLU A 22 16.32 -10.59 12.17
N GLN A 23 16.78 -11.47 13.06
CA GLN A 23 16.35 -11.51 14.44
C GLN A 23 17.38 -10.80 15.32
N PRO A 24 16.95 -9.99 16.30
CA PRO A 24 17.88 -9.33 17.20
C PRO A 24 18.60 -10.36 18.08
N SER A 25 19.81 -10.00 18.52
CA SER A 25 20.56 -10.80 19.49
C SER A 25 19.78 -10.94 20.80
N LEU A 26 19.49 -12.17 21.20
CA LEU A 26 18.84 -12.49 22.47
C LEU A 26 19.90 -12.73 23.55
N LYS A 27 19.96 -11.86 24.55
CA LYS A 27 20.81 -12.07 25.72
C LYS A 27 20.23 -13.18 26.59
N ILE A 28 21.08 -14.11 27.02
CA ILE A 28 20.71 -15.24 27.87
C ILE A 28 21.07 -14.86 29.32
N ASP A 29 20.07 -14.41 30.08
CA ASP A 29 20.24 -14.00 31.46
C ASP A 29 19.02 -14.39 32.32
N LEU A 30 19.06 -14.07 33.61
CA LEU A 30 18.00 -14.42 34.56
C LEU A 30 16.84 -13.42 34.57
N THR A 31 16.88 -12.37 33.74
CA THR A 31 15.85 -11.32 33.72
C THR A 31 14.43 -11.82 33.42
N PRO A 32 14.20 -12.85 32.58
CA PRO A 32 12.85 -13.35 32.31
C PRO A 32 12.25 -14.12 33.50
N PHE A 33 13.10 -14.60 34.40
CA PHE A 33 12.71 -15.39 35.56
C PHE A 33 12.58 -14.46 36.77
N GLY A 34 11.38 -13.91 36.96
CA GLY A 34 11.07 -12.95 38.02
C GLY A 34 10.36 -11.70 37.51
N GLY A 35 10.33 -10.65 38.32
CA GLY A 35 9.67 -9.38 38.01
C GLY A 35 8.14 -9.46 37.98
N SER A 36 7.53 -9.02 36.88
CA SER A 36 6.07 -8.97 36.70
C SER A 36 5.41 -10.35 36.59
N SER A 37 6.20 -11.40 36.34
CA SER A 37 5.70 -12.77 36.14
C SER A 37 5.59 -13.57 37.44
N GLY A 38 5.89 -12.97 38.59
CA GLY A 38 5.94 -13.62 39.91
C GLY A 38 7.36 -13.96 40.35
N ASP A 39 7.49 -14.65 41.48
CA ASP A 39 8.79 -14.96 42.10
C ASP A 39 9.52 -16.07 41.34
N GLY A 40 10.82 -15.91 41.13
CA GLY A 40 11.67 -16.92 40.49
C GLY A 40 12.52 -17.64 41.53
N TYR A 41 12.80 -18.92 41.31
CA TYR A 41 13.53 -19.74 42.27
C TYR A 41 14.60 -20.57 41.59
N MET A 42 15.79 -20.60 42.21
CA MET A 42 16.87 -21.49 41.81
C MET A 42 17.16 -22.47 42.94
N LEU A 43 17.21 -23.76 42.62
CA LEU A 43 17.37 -24.81 43.63
C LEU A 43 18.84 -25.15 43.84
N SER A 44 19.30 -25.16 45.08
CA SER A 44 20.64 -25.57 45.49
C SER A 44 20.55 -26.80 46.40
N SER A 45 21.25 -27.89 46.07
CA SER A 45 21.33 -29.03 46.97
C SER A 45 22.39 -28.82 48.06
N ASN A 46 21.99 -29.01 49.31
CA ASN A 46 22.90 -28.98 50.46
C ASN A 46 23.56 -30.35 50.72
N SER A 47 23.12 -31.41 50.03
CA SER A 47 23.77 -32.72 50.07
C SER A 47 24.97 -32.70 49.13
N SER A 48 26.17 -32.89 49.69
CA SER A 48 27.38 -33.13 48.91
C SER A 48 27.80 -34.58 49.07
N ASP A 49 28.24 -35.19 47.97
CA ASP A 49 28.85 -36.52 48.01
C ASP A 49 30.11 -36.48 48.86
N GLY A 50 30.20 -37.34 49.89
CA GLY A 50 31.31 -37.34 50.86
C GLY A 50 32.69 -37.62 50.26
N ARG A 51 32.76 -37.99 48.98
CA ARG A 51 33.99 -38.17 48.19
C ARG A 51 34.56 -36.84 47.65
N ILE A 52 33.83 -35.74 47.78
CA ILE A 52 34.20 -34.41 47.29
C ILE A 52 34.91 -33.63 48.40
N HIS A 53 36.14 -33.19 48.16
CA HIS A 53 36.93 -32.39 49.11
C HIS A 53 37.25 -30.97 48.59
N ASP A 54 36.49 -30.48 47.60
CA ASP A 54 36.72 -29.18 46.97
C ASP A 54 36.14 -28.02 47.78
N SER A 55 36.72 -26.82 47.63
CA SER A 55 36.30 -25.59 48.32
C SER A 55 35.05 -24.90 47.74
N LEU A 56 34.29 -25.57 46.85
CA LEU A 56 33.17 -24.97 46.14
C LEU A 56 31.88 -25.01 46.99
N ASP A 57 31.48 -23.86 47.52
CA ASP A 57 30.23 -23.70 48.28
C ASP A 57 29.12 -23.11 47.39
N LEU A 58 28.14 -23.94 47.04
CA LEU A 58 27.01 -23.54 46.20
C LEU A 58 26.17 -22.42 46.84
N ASN A 59 25.96 -22.46 48.16
CA ASN A 59 25.03 -21.57 48.84
C ASN A 59 25.54 -20.12 48.84
N LYS A 60 26.86 -19.94 48.84
CA LYS A 60 27.49 -18.62 48.76
C LYS A 60 27.63 -18.13 47.32
N MET A 61 27.98 -19.02 46.40
CA MET A 61 28.32 -18.64 45.03
C MET A 61 27.11 -18.44 44.12
N LEU A 62 26.04 -19.22 44.30
CA LEU A 62 24.83 -19.12 43.48
C LEU A 62 24.15 -17.74 43.56
N PRO A 63 23.91 -17.15 44.75
CA PRO A 63 23.31 -15.81 44.84
C PRO A 63 24.19 -14.73 44.21
N THR A 64 25.50 -14.81 44.39
CA THR A 64 26.45 -13.83 43.82
C THR A 64 26.49 -13.93 42.29
N THR A 65 26.49 -15.15 41.76
CA THR A 65 26.48 -15.39 40.31
C THR A 65 25.15 -15.00 39.68
N ALA A 66 24.04 -15.31 40.33
CA ALA A 66 22.69 -14.92 39.89
C ALA A 66 22.55 -13.40 39.81
N ALA A 67 23.02 -12.66 40.83
CA ALA A 67 23.02 -11.20 40.82
C ALA A 67 23.86 -10.64 39.66
N GLY A 68 25.03 -11.22 39.38
CA GLY A 68 25.88 -10.81 38.25
C GLY A 68 25.32 -11.16 36.87
N LEU A 69 24.34 -12.08 36.79
CA LEU A 69 23.59 -12.44 35.58
C LEU A 69 22.21 -11.76 35.51
N GLY A 70 22.03 -10.64 36.21
CA GLY A 70 20.84 -9.81 36.09
C GLY A 70 19.58 -10.41 36.72
N ALA A 71 19.72 -11.28 37.73
CA ALA A 71 18.57 -11.77 38.47
C ALA A 71 17.77 -10.61 39.10
N PRO A 72 16.43 -10.57 38.93
CA PRO A 72 15.59 -9.54 39.54
C PRO A 72 15.49 -9.68 41.06
N SER A 73 15.02 -8.64 41.76
CA SER A 73 14.97 -8.60 43.22
C SER A 73 14.10 -9.69 43.87
N ASN A 74 13.16 -10.26 43.12
CA ASN A 74 12.27 -11.33 43.54
C ASN A 74 12.71 -12.72 43.01
N PHE A 75 14.00 -12.86 42.65
CA PHE A 75 14.61 -14.13 42.33
C PHE A 75 15.38 -14.67 43.54
N TYR A 76 14.96 -15.82 44.06
CA TYR A 76 15.49 -16.41 45.28
C TYR A 76 16.28 -17.69 44.99
N VAL A 77 17.26 -17.99 45.83
CA VAL A 77 17.98 -19.26 45.82
C VAL A 77 17.51 -20.09 47.01
N GLU A 78 16.85 -21.22 46.74
CA GLU A 78 16.32 -22.11 47.77
C GLU A 78 17.27 -23.29 47.99
N ASN A 79 17.64 -23.51 49.25
CA ASN A 79 18.51 -24.61 49.64
C ASN A 79 17.67 -25.81 50.06
N VAL A 80 17.92 -26.96 49.44
CA VAL A 80 17.14 -28.18 49.57
C VAL A 80 18.07 -29.35 49.91
N GLN A 81 17.64 -30.28 50.77
CA GLN A 81 18.47 -31.45 51.09
C GLN A 81 18.61 -32.40 49.90
N ASN A 82 17.50 -32.87 49.33
CA ASN A 82 17.49 -33.73 48.15
C ASN A 82 16.64 -33.09 47.05
N LEU A 83 17.31 -32.70 45.96
CA LEU A 83 16.72 -31.90 44.91
C LEU A 83 15.70 -32.72 44.09
N THR A 84 15.96 -34.00 43.85
CA THR A 84 15.08 -34.85 43.05
C THR A 84 13.73 -35.10 43.74
N SER A 85 13.75 -35.47 45.03
CA SER A 85 12.50 -35.72 45.77
C SER A 85 11.70 -34.44 46.00
N TYR A 86 12.38 -33.32 46.25
CA TYR A 86 11.75 -32.01 46.40
C TYR A 86 11.05 -31.58 45.11
N VAL A 87 11.74 -31.63 43.97
CA VAL A 87 11.15 -31.27 42.67
C VAL A 87 9.93 -32.14 42.34
N LEU A 88 10.02 -33.46 42.56
CA LEU A 88 8.90 -34.38 42.29
C LEU A 88 7.67 -34.10 43.18
N ASN A 89 7.87 -33.72 44.45
CA ASN A 89 6.78 -33.36 45.35
C ASN A 89 6.22 -31.97 45.03
N LEU A 90 7.09 -31.01 44.72
CA LEU A 90 6.70 -29.66 44.35
C LEU A 90 5.84 -29.66 43.09
N ILE A 91 6.25 -30.38 42.03
CA ILE A 91 5.47 -30.50 40.78
C ILE A 91 4.06 -31.05 41.04
N LYS A 92 3.88 -31.97 42.00
CA LYS A 92 2.55 -32.47 42.38
C LYS A 92 1.68 -31.41 43.06
N GLN A 93 2.29 -30.49 43.81
CA GLN A 93 1.58 -29.44 44.55
C GLN A 93 1.23 -28.24 43.67
N ILE A 94 2.20 -27.70 42.91
CA ILE A 94 2.03 -26.46 42.15
C ILE A 94 1.66 -26.68 40.67
N GLY A 95 1.82 -27.92 40.17
CA GLY A 95 1.62 -28.29 38.78
C GLY A 95 2.85 -28.03 37.89
N SER A 96 2.96 -28.81 36.80
CA SER A 96 4.12 -28.78 35.91
C SER A 96 4.34 -27.43 35.21
N ARG A 97 3.26 -26.73 34.83
CA ARG A 97 3.34 -25.42 34.15
C ARG A 97 3.89 -24.32 35.06
N ASN A 98 3.40 -24.23 36.30
CA ASN A 98 3.89 -23.23 37.26
C ASN A 98 5.35 -23.52 37.64
N PHE A 99 5.70 -24.80 37.87
CA PHE A 99 7.09 -25.19 38.08
C PHE A 99 7.98 -24.78 36.88
N GLY A 100 7.49 -25.03 35.65
CA GLY A 100 8.09 -24.63 34.38
C GLY A 100 8.56 -23.17 34.31
N ILE A 101 7.71 -22.26 34.78
CA ILE A 101 7.89 -20.82 34.64
C ILE A 101 8.80 -20.27 35.75
N HIS A 102 8.68 -20.79 36.97
CA HIS A 102 9.34 -20.21 38.15
C HIS A 102 10.67 -20.89 38.53
N TYR A 103 10.90 -22.15 38.12
CA TYR A 103 12.08 -22.93 38.50
C TYR A 103 12.91 -23.32 37.26
N PRO A 104 13.79 -22.42 36.77
CA PRO A 104 14.57 -22.68 35.56
C PRO A 104 15.73 -23.66 35.79
N LEU A 105 16.38 -23.63 36.97
CA LEU A 105 17.66 -24.31 37.22
C LEU A 105 17.73 -24.96 38.61
N GLY A 106 18.49 -26.06 38.70
CA GLY A 106 18.85 -26.74 39.94
C GLY A 106 20.31 -27.18 39.95
N PHE A 107 20.96 -27.12 41.10
CA PHE A 107 22.39 -27.40 41.27
C PHE A 107 22.62 -28.48 42.33
N GLU A 108 23.49 -29.44 42.03
CA GLU A 108 23.84 -30.55 42.91
C GLU A 108 25.34 -30.85 42.84
N ARG A 109 25.96 -31.15 43.98
CA ARG A 109 27.36 -31.59 44.06
C ARG A 109 27.41 -33.12 44.03
N GLN A 110 27.63 -33.68 42.84
CA GLN A 110 27.77 -35.13 42.68
C GLN A 110 29.15 -35.48 42.10
N TYR A 111 29.79 -36.49 42.70
CA TYR A 111 31.04 -37.05 42.18
C TYR A 111 30.78 -37.72 40.82
N MET A 112 31.43 -37.23 39.77
CA MET A 112 31.30 -37.79 38.41
C MET A 112 32.52 -38.60 38.03
N GLN A 113 33.70 -37.96 38.02
CA GLN A 113 34.96 -38.56 37.57
C GLN A 113 36.13 -37.89 38.32
N PRO A 114 37.25 -38.61 38.52
CA PRO A 114 38.45 -38.03 39.12
C PRO A 114 38.99 -36.89 38.23
N GLY A 115 39.19 -35.71 38.81
CA GLY A 115 39.66 -34.52 38.09
C GLY A 115 38.57 -33.67 37.43
N SER A 116 37.29 -34.03 37.55
CA SER A 116 36.19 -33.18 37.10
C SER A 116 35.70 -32.24 38.20
N ALA A 117 35.00 -31.18 37.82
CA ALA A 117 34.51 -30.16 38.74
C ALA A 117 33.40 -30.64 39.69
N ASN A 118 32.96 -31.92 39.63
CA ASN A 118 31.95 -32.54 40.50
C ASN A 118 30.66 -31.71 40.69
N LEU A 119 30.26 -30.97 39.66
CA LEU A 119 29.08 -30.11 39.63
C LEU A 119 28.08 -30.67 38.63
N ARG A 120 26.87 -30.96 39.09
CA ARG A 120 25.73 -31.29 38.24
C ARG A 120 24.78 -30.11 38.21
N VAL A 121 24.40 -29.71 37.00
CA VAL A 121 23.37 -28.70 36.77
C VAL A 121 22.21 -29.34 36.05
N LEU A 122 21.02 -29.10 36.59
CA LEU A 122 19.74 -29.55 36.07
C LEU A 122 19.01 -28.34 35.54
N PHE A 123 18.46 -28.44 34.34
CA PHE A 123 17.72 -27.36 33.70
C PHE A 123 16.29 -27.82 33.41
N ASN A 124 15.39 -26.85 33.42
CA ASN A 124 14.00 -27.07 33.10
C ASN A 124 13.74 -26.74 31.63
N ASN A 125 13.36 -27.71 30.81
CA ASN A 125 13.18 -27.53 29.36
C ASN A 125 11.91 -26.75 28.95
N PHE A 126 11.30 -26.00 29.87
CA PHE A 126 10.14 -25.15 29.59
C PHE A 126 10.53 -23.83 28.92
N ALA A 127 11.69 -23.27 29.30
CA ALA A 127 12.23 -22.06 28.70
C ALA A 127 13.31 -22.40 27.67
N PHE A 128 13.20 -21.83 26.47
CA PHE A 128 14.18 -22.07 25.38
C PHE A 128 15.61 -21.67 25.74
N THR A 129 15.79 -20.72 26.66
CA THR A 129 17.09 -20.22 27.11
C THR A 129 17.65 -20.98 28.31
N SER A 130 16.90 -21.90 28.94
CA SER A 130 17.36 -22.58 30.15
C SER A 130 18.59 -23.48 29.95
N PRO A 131 18.76 -24.23 28.83
CA PRO A 131 19.96 -25.04 28.66
C PRO A 131 21.27 -24.22 28.56
N PRO A 132 21.39 -23.19 27.71
CA PRO A 132 22.59 -22.37 27.67
C PRO A 132 22.77 -21.52 28.95
N LEU A 133 21.68 -21.11 29.61
CA LEU A 133 21.74 -20.42 30.89
C LEU A 133 22.35 -21.31 31.99
N ALA A 134 21.97 -22.59 32.04
CA ALA A 134 22.50 -23.56 33.00
C ALA A 134 24.04 -23.64 32.93
N ILE A 135 24.57 -23.71 31.71
CA ILE A 135 26.01 -23.76 31.45
C ILE A 135 26.65 -22.42 31.81
N SER A 136 26.05 -21.30 31.42
CA SER A 136 26.55 -19.95 31.72
C SER A 136 26.70 -19.71 33.22
N VAL A 137 25.75 -20.16 34.04
CA VAL A 137 25.81 -20.05 35.51
C VAL A 137 26.89 -20.99 36.05
N ALA A 138 26.93 -22.24 35.60
CA ALA A 138 27.92 -23.23 36.03
C ALA A 138 29.37 -22.75 35.77
N ASP A 139 29.65 -22.31 34.54
CA ASP A 139 30.97 -21.85 34.13
C ASP A 139 31.37 -20.58 34.87
N SER A 140 30.43 -19.64 35.07
CA SER A 140 30.68 -18.43 35.86
C SER A 140 31.07 -18.77 37.31
N MET A 141 30.42 -19.77 37.91
CA MET A 141 30.75 -20.23 39.26
C MET A 141 32.13 -20.90 39.31
N LEU A 142 32.41 -21.82 38.39
CA LEU A 142 33.69 -22.53 38.34
C LEU A 142 34.85 -21.57 38.08
N LEU A 143 34.67 -20.63 37.16
CA LEU A 143 35.66 -19.61 36.82
C LEU A 143 35.88 -18.64 38.00
N SER A 144 34.80 -18.21 38.66
CA SER A 144 34.90 -17.37 39.85
C SER A 144 35.67 -18.06 40.99
N ASN A 145 35.44 -19.36 41.18
CA ASN A 145 36.14 -20.16 42.18
C ASN A 145 37.63 -20.32 41.83
N ALA A 146 37.94 -20.65 40.57
CA ALA A 146 39.31 -20.83 40.10
C ALA A 146 40.12 -19.52 40.15
N ALA A 147 39.51 -18.40 39.76
CA ALA A 147 40.16 -17.08 39.77
C ALA A 147 40.14 -16.40 41.14
N LYS A 148 39.40 -16.93 42.12
CA LYS A 148 39.11 -16.31 43.43
C LYS A 148 38.61 -14.86 43.30
N LYS A 149 37.88 -14.55 42.23
CA LYS A 149 37.32 -13.23 41.89
C LYS A 149 35.88 -13.42 41.44
N ASN A 150 35.02 -12.45 41.68
CA ASN A 150 33.65 -12.48 41.19
C ASN A 150 33.64 -12.15 39.69
N ILE A 151 33.49 -13.17 38.84
CA ILE A 151 33.49 -13.04 37.38
C ILE A 151 32.26 -13.75 36.83
N THR A 152 31.48 -13.05 36.02
CA THR A 152 30.32 -13.62 35.32
C THR A 152 30.55 -13.64 33.82
N LEU A 153 30.09 -14.72 33.19
CA LEU A 153 30.11 -14.90 31.74
C LEU A 153 28.72 -14.60 31.20
N SER A 154 28.60 -13.58 30.34
CA SER A 154 27.36 -13.27 29.64
C SER A 154 27.33 -13.99 28.29
N VAL A 155 26.26 -14.73 28.03
CA VAL A 155 26.04 -15.41 26.76
C VAL A 155 24.90 -14.72 26.01
N SER A 156 25.03 -14.57 24.69
CA SER A 156 23.95 -14.12 23.83
C SER A 156 23.83 -15.05 22.62
N ASN A 157 22.59 -15.30 22.21
CA ASN A 157 22.28 -16.02 20.98
C ASN A 157 21.87 -15.01 19.91
N HIS A 158 22.68 -14.89 18.86
CA HIS A 158 22.36 -14.06 17.71
C HIS A 158 22.34 -14.94 16.46
N PRO A 159 21.14 -15.30 15.96
CA PRO A 159 21.01 -16.09 14.75
C PRO A 159 21.65 -15.37 13.54
N PHE A 160 22.20 -16.14 12.61
CA PHE A 160 22.68 -15.57 11.36
C PHE A 160 21.52 -15.00 10.52
N PRO A 161 21.78 -13.97 9.70
CA PRO A 161 20.77 -13.43 8.80
C PRO A 161 20.30 -14.52 7.83
N PRO A 162 19.00 -14.56 7.48
CA PRO A 162 18.46 -15.57 6.60
C PRO A 162 19.08 -15.46 5.21
N VAL A 163 19.63 -16.57 4.68
CA VAL A 163 20.12 -16.62 3.30
C VAL A 163 18.97 -16.78 2.32
N THR A 164 19.16 -16.33 1.08
CA THR A 164 18.14 -16.44 0.01
C THR A 164 17.62 -17.87 -0.18
N GLN A 165 18.46 -18.87 0.03
CA GLN A 165 18.08 -20.28 -0.06
C GLN A 165 17.12 -20.72 1.06
N ASP A 166 17.23 -20.15 2.26
CA ASP A 166 16.34 -20.44 3.39
C ASP A 166 14.98 -19.75 3.22
N VAL A 167 14.99 -18.55 2.63
CA VAL A 167 13.75 -17.86 2.20
C VAL A 167 13.00 -18.71 1.17
N LEU A 168 13.71 -19.35 0.23
CA LEU A 168 13.12 -20.20 -0.80
C LEU A 168 12.64 -21.56 -0.26
N LYS A 169 13.33 -22.15 0.73
CA LYS A 169 12.85 -23.38 1.41
C LYS A 169 11.55 -23.14 2.19
N ASN A 170 11.42 -21.95 2.79
CA ASN A 170 10.21 -21.55 3.52
C ASN A 170 9.05 -21.09 2.62
N ARG A 171 9.21 -21.11 1.29
CA ARG A 171 8.18 -20.65 0.34
C ARG A 171 6.84 -21.39 0.48
N ASN A 172 6.85 -22.68 0.84
CA ASN A 172 5.61 -23.43 1.09
C ASN A 172 4.85 -22.95 2.34
N TYR A 173 5.53 -22.35 3.32
CA TYR A 173 4.92 -21.71 4.48
C TYR A 173 4.45 -20.27 4.17
N SER A 174 5.08 -19.60 3.20
CA SER A 174 4.81 -18.22 2.81
C SER A 174 3.59 -18.03 1.89
N ASN A 175 2.99 -19.10 1.35
CA ASN A 175 1.81 -18.98 0.47
C ASN A 175 0.56 -18.45 1.19
N GLY A 176 0.54 -18.42 2.53
CA GLY A 176 -0.58 -17.87 3.31
C GLY A 176 -0.94 -16.43 2.92
N ALA A 177 0.06 -15.56 2.75
CA ALA A 177 -0.17 -14.18 2.33
C ALA A 177 -0.75 -14.10 0.90
N ALA A 178 -0.24 -14.92 -0.02
CA ALA A 178 -0.74 -14.98 -1.39
C ALA A 178 -2.21 -15.47 -1.45
N TYR A 179 -2.57 -16.46 -0.62
CA TYR A 179 -3.96 -16.93 -0.52
C TYR A 179 -4.88 -15.87 0.06
N MET A 180 -4.46 -15.13 1.10
CA MET A 180 -5.24 -14.03 1.66
C MET A 180 -5.53 -12.93 0.64
N ILE A 181 -4.53 -12.56 -0.18
CA ILE A 181 -4.72 -11.60 -1.28
C ILE A 181 -5.68 -12.16 -2.33
N SER A 182 -5.52 -13.43 -2.71
CA SER A 182 -6.39 -14.10 -3.69
C SER A 182 -7.85 -14.11 -3.25
N TYR A 183 -8.13 -14.51 -2.00
CA TYR A 183 -9.48 -14.48 -1.43
C TYR A 183 -10.04 -13.07 -1.36
N ALA A 184 -9.22 -12.07 -1.03
CA ALA A 184 -9.66 -10.69 -1.01
C ALA A 184 -10.14 -10.22 -2.39
N VAL A 185 -9.39 -10.54 -3.45
CA VAL A 185 -9.74 -10.21 -4.83
C VAL A 185 -11.04 -10.89 -5.26
N ILE A 186 -11.20 -12.19 -4.96
CA ILE A 186 -12.40 -12.95 -5.30
C ILE A 186 -13.65 -12.31 -4.68
N VAL A 187 -13.59 -12.01 -3.39
CA VAL A 187 -14.73 -11.40 -2.66
C VAL A 187 -15.02 -9.99 -3.19
N CYS A 188 -14.00 -9.16 -3.44
CA CYS A 188 -14.18 -7.84 -4.03
C CYS A 188 -14.85 -7.90 -5.41
N MET A 189 -14.44 -8.84 -6.26
CA MET A 189 -15.01 -8.99 -7.60
C MET A 189 -16.46 -9.49 -7.53
N ALA A 190 -16.75 -10.47 -6.66
CA ALA A 190 -18.10 -10.98 -6.44
C ALA A 190 -19.06 -9.88 -5.95
N LEU A 191 -18.62 -9.03 -5.02
CA LEU A 191 -19.42 -7.90 -4.53
C LEU A 191 -19.69 -6.87 -5.63
N THR A 192 -18.72 -6.65 -6.52
CA THR A 192 -18.88 -5.75 -7.66
C THR A 192 -19.94 -6.25 -8.64
N VAL A 193 -19.89 -7.55 -9.00
CA VAL A 193 -20.91 -8.19 -9.85
C VAL A 193 -22.30 -8.12 -9.20
N SER A 194 -22.38 -8.37 -7.89
CA SER A 194 -23.64 -8.29 -7.13
C SER A 194 -24.27 -6.88 -7.15
N ALA A 195 -23.45 -5.83 -7.08
CA ALA A 195 -23.92 -4.45 -7.18
C ALA A 195 -24.61 -4.17 -8.53
N TYR A 196 -24.06 -4.66 -9.64
CA TYR A 196 -24.68 -4.56 -10.96
C TYR A 196 -25.98 -5.37 -11.05
N CYS A 197 -26.01 -6.57 -10.47
CA CYS A 197 -27.24 -7.36 -10.40
C CYS A 197 -28.36 -6.63 -9.65
N LYS A 198 -28.05 -5.94 -8.54
CA LYS A 198 -29.04 -5.14 -7.80
C LYS A 198 -29.66 -4.06 -8.69
N PHE A 199 -28.85 -3.37 -9.49
CA PHE A 199 -29.34 -2.40 -10.46
C PHE A 199 -30.27 -3.05 -11.50
N LEU A 200 -29.84 -4.14 -12.16
CA LEU A 200 -30.64 -4.86 -13.16
C LEU A 200 -31.95 -5.44 -12.60
N ILE A 201 -31.96 -5.88 -11.34
CA ILE A 201 -33.18 -6.34 -10.65
C ILE A 201 -34.10 -5.15 -10.36
N HIS A 202 -33.55 -4.02 -9.95
CA HIS A 202 -34.31 -2.80 -9.69
C HIS A 202 -34.95 -2.26 -10.98
N GLU A 203 -34.21 -2.28 -12.08
CA GLU A 203 -34.69 -1.92 -13.41
C GLU A 203 -35.87 -2.80 -13.84
N ARG A 204 -35.72 -4.13 -13.71
CA ARG A 204 -36.79 -5.10 -14.01
C ARG A 204 -38.04 -4.91 -13.15
N LYS A 205 -37.87 -4.62 -11.84
CA LYS A 205 -39.01 -4.41 -10.92
C LYS A 205 -39.70 -3.05 -11.11
N LYS A 206 -38.95 -1.98 -11.38
CA LYS A 206 -39.53 -0.63 -11.50
C LYS A 206 -39.99 -0.27 -12.90
N LYS A 207 -39.65 -1.06 -13.93
CA LYS A 207 -39.90 -0.72 -15.36
C LYS A 207 -39.59 0.76 -15.60
N SER A 208 -38.39 1.21 -15.21
CA SER A 208 -38.04 2.63 -15.14
C SER A 208 -38.30 3.32 -16.48
N LYS A 209 -39.39 4.09 -16.56
CA LYS A 209 -39.84 4.76 -17.78
C LYS A 209 -38.80 5.77 -18.28
N HIS A 210 -37.93 6.28 -17.40
CA HIS A 210 -36.87 7.24 -17.73
C HIS A 210 -35.66 6.63 -18.45
N MET A 211 -35.41 5.32 -18.35
CA MET A 211 -34.27 4.66 -19.03
C MET A 211 -34.67 3.99 -20.35
N GLN A 212 -35.96 3.71 -20.55
CA GLN A 212 -36.53 3.12 -21.77
C GLN A 212 -36.23 3.91 -23.06
N PRO A 213 -36.09 5.25 -23.05
CA PRO A 213 -35.64 5.99 -24.23
C PRO A 213 -34.25 5.59 -24.72
N PHE A 214 -33.33 5.21 -23.84
CA PHE A 214 -31.93 4.94 -24.23
C PHE A 214 -31.65 3.50 -24.69
N THR A 215 -32.51 2.54 -24.34
CA THR A 215 -32.24 1.10 -24.55
C THR A 215 -33.13 0.45 -25.62
N LYS A 216 -34.03 1.22 -26.25
CA LYS A 216 -34.99 0.70 -27.23
C LYS A 216 -34.32 0.36 -28.57
N ASP A 217 -33.41 1.21 -29.04
CA ASP A 217 -32.72 1.05 -30.32
C ASP A 217 -31.23 0.69 -30.11
N PHE A 218 -30.75 -0.36 -30.75
CA PHE A 218 -29.35 -0.82 -30.63
C PHE A 218 -28.35 0.24 -31.14
N THR A 219 -28.74 1.04 -32.13
CA THR A 219 -27.92 2.10 -32.71
C THR A 219 -27.64 3.22 -31.71
N THR A 220 -28.61 3.64 -30.89
CA THR A 220 -28.40 4.70 -29.90
C THR A 220 -27.49 4.24 -28.77
N VAL A 221 -27.61 2.98 -28.33
CA VAL A 221 -26.69 2.37 -27.38
C VAL A 221 -25.25 2.36 -27.92
N LEU A 222 -25.07 1.99 -29.19
CA LEU A 222 -23.76 1.99 -29.83
C LEU A 222 -23.17 3.40 -29.93
N ILE A 223 -23.99 4.40 -30.26
CA ILE A 223 -23.58 5.81 -30.33
C ILE A 223 -23.20 6.34 -28.94
N LEU A 224 -23.94 6.00 -27.88
CA LEU A 224 -23.60 6.37 -26.51
C LEU A 224 -22.29 5.72 -26.05
N LEU A 225 -22.08 4.44 -26.37
CA LEU A 225 -20.83 3.74 -26.09
C LEU A 225 -19.66 4.41 -26.82
N LEU A 226 -19.83 4.74 -28.11
CA LEU A 226 -18.84 5.48 -28.89
C LEU A 226 -18.54 6.84 -28.27
N ALA A 227 -19.55 7.60 -27.85
CA ALA A 227 -19.37 8.91 -27.22
C ALA A 227 -18.61 8.81 -25.88
N MET A 228 -18.91 7.79 -25.06
CA MET A 228 -18.16 7.53 -23.82
C MET A 228 -16.71 7.11 -24.10
N ALA A 229 -16.48 6.30 -25.15
CA ALA A 229 -15.14 5.91 -25.56
C ALA A 229 -14.32 7.12 -26.07
N LEU A 230 -14.93 7.99 -26.88
CA LEU A 230 -14.31 9.24 -27.35
C LEU A 230 -14.04 10.21 -26.19
N TYR A 231 -14.94 10.28 -25.19
CA TYR A 231 -14.68 11.05 -23.97
C TYR A 231 -13.48 10.49 -23.19
N GLY A 232 -13.33 9.18 -23.10
CA GLY A 232 -12.14 8.54 -22.52
C GLY A 232 -10.87 8.88 -23.31
N TRP A 233 -10.94 8.79 -24.64
CA TRP A 233 -9.84 9.13 -25.55
C TRP A 233 -9.33 10.57 -25.37
N THR A 234 -10.22 11.52 -25.06
CA THR A 234 -9.85 12.93 -24.84
C THR A 234 -9.42 13.23 -23.41
N THR A 235 -10.12 12.67 -22.41
CA THR A 235 -9.93 13.04 -20.99
C THR A 235 -8.66 12.43 -20.39
N ILE A 236 -8.26 11.24 -20.83
CA ILE A 236 -7.05 10.57 -20.35
C ILE A 236 -5.79 11.41 -20.66
N PRO A 237 -5.48 11.77 -21.92
CA PRO A 237 -4.31 12.60 -22.22
C PRO A 237 -4.41 14.00 -21.61
N PHE A 238 -5.62 14.58 -21.53
CA PHE A 238 -5.83 15.86 -20.86
C PHE A 238 -5.45 15.83 -19.38
N THR A 239 -5.95 14.83 -18.63
CA THR A 239 -5.66 14.71 -17.19
C THR A 239 -4.19 14.41 -16.92
N TYR A 240 -3.54 13.62 -17.78
CA TYR A 240 -2.10 13.39 -17.74
C TYR A 240 -1.30 14.69 -17.95
N TRP A 241 -1.58 15.42 -19.03
CA TRP A 241 -0.92 16.69 -19.32
C TRP A 241 -1.14 17.72 -18.20
N PHE A 242 -2.36 17.81 -17.67
CA PHE A 242 -2.71 18.75 -16.61
C PHE A 242 -2.14 18.34 -15.23
N SER A 243 -1.85 17.05 -14.99
CA SER A 243 -1.21 16.56 -13.77
C SER A 243 0.16 17.21 -13.52
N TYR A 244 0.91 17.50 -14.58
CA TYR A 244 2.22 18.15 -14.50
C TYR A 244 2.21 19.59 -13.97
N LEU A 245 1.05 20.25 -13.93
CA LEU A 245 0.92 21.58 -13.34
C LEU A 245 1.06 21.53 -11.81
N PHE A 246 0.89 20.36 -11.20
CA PHE A 246 0.86 20.19 -9.75
C PHE A 246 2.13 19.54 -9.21
N ARG A 247 2.73 20.18 -8.20
CA ARG A 247 3.92 19.65 -7.51
C ARG A 247 3.61 18.57 -6.48
N SER A 248 2.36 18.46 -6.03
CA SER A 248 1.95 17.52 -4.97
C SER A 248 0.79 16.64 -5.43
N PRO A 249 0.88 15.29 -5.33
CA PRO A 249 -0.12 14.37 -5.84
C PRO A 249 -1.54 14.56 -5.25
N PRO A 250 -1.73 14.73 -3.92
CA PRO A 250 -3.07 14.88 -3.35
C PRO A 250 -3.79 16.16 -3.80
N LYS A 251 -3.05 17.28 -3.94
CA LYS A 251 -3.63 18.54 -4.43
C LYS A 251 -3.96 18.50 -5.92
N GLY A 252 -3.13 17.81 -6.71
CA GLY A 252 -3.38 17.62 -8.14
C GLY A 252 -4.67 16.82 -8.36
N PHE A 253 -4.82 15.69 -7.66
CA PHE A 253 -6.03 14.87 -7.76
C PHE A 253 -7.31 15.67 -7.42
N THR A 254 -7.33 16.39 -6.29
CA THR A 254 -8.53 17.13 -5.88
C THR A 254 -8.89 18.27 -6.83
N LEU A 255 -7.89 19.00 -7.35
CA LEU A 255 -8.12 20.10 -8.29
C LEU A 255 -8.58 19.62 -9.67
N ILE A 256 -8.07 18.50 -10.18
CA ILE A 256 -8.51 17.89 -11.44
C ILE A 256 -9.98 17.43 -11.34
N VAL A 257 -10.34 16.77 -10.23
CA VAL A 257 -11.73 16.35 -9.98
C VAL A 257 -12.65 17.57 -9.88
N MET A 258 -12.24 18.60 -9.14
CA MET A 258 -13.00 19.84 -9.01
C MET A 258 -13.20 20.54 -10.37
N TYR A 259 -12.16 20.59 -11.21
CA TYR A 259 -12.23 21.14 -12.56
C TYR A 259 -13.25 20.38 -13.43
N ASN A 260 -13.20 19.05 -13.48
CA ASN A 260 -14.11 18.25 -14.30
C ASN A 260 -15.57 18.40 -13.86
N ILE A 261 -15.82 18.49 -12.54
CA ILE A 261 -17.16 18.72 -11.99
C ILE A 261 -17.69 20.10 -12.37
N ILE A 262 -16.89 21.15 -12.16
CA ILE A 262 -17.31 22.54 -12.44
C ILE A 262 -17.56 22.74 -13.94
N THR A 263 -16.65 22.28 -14.79
CA THR A 263 -16.77 22.44 -16.25
C THR A 263 -17.95 21.66 -16.84
N GLY A 264 -18.28 20.49 -16.29
CA GLY A 264 -19.50 19.77 -16.65
C GLY A 264 -20.78 20.54 -16.26
N MET A 265 -20.83 21.08 -15.04
CA MET A 265 -22.01 21.76 -14.51
C MET A 265 -22.29 23.12 -15.16
N ILE A 266 -21.25 23.90 -15.50
CA ILE A 266 -21.41 25.23 -16.10
C ILE A 266 -22.26 25.14 -17.37
N GLY A 267 -21.92 24.24 -18.29
CA GLY A 267 -22.67 24.14 -19.54
C GLY A 267 -24.03 23.46 -19.40
N SER A 268 -24.19 22.47 -18.51
CA SER A 268 -25.48 21.82 -18.31
C SER A 268 -26.52 22.73 -17.65
N ILE A 269 -26.09 23.72 -16.87
CA ILE A 269 -26.97 24.69 -16.21
C ILE A 269 -27.15 25.94 -17.07
N ALA A 270 -26.09 26.47 -17.67
CA ALA A 270 -26.14 27.74 -18.39
C ALA A 270 -26.98 27.66 -19.68
N ILE A 271 -26.89 26.57 -20.45
CA ILE A 271 -27.56 26.48 -21.76
C ILE A 271 -29.09 26.47 -21.64
N PRO A 272 -29.72 25.67 -20.75
CA PRO A 272 -31.18 25.75 -20.55
C PRO A 272 -31.66 27.14 -20.08
N ILE A 273 -30.87 27.85 -19.27
CA ILE A 273 -31.20 29.20 -18.81
C ILE A 273 -31.14 30.19 -19.99
N ILE A 274 -30.11 30.10 -20.83
CA ILE A 274 -29.99 30.95 -22.04
C ILE A 274 -31.14 30.68 -23.01
N GLN A 275 -31.54 29.41 -23.13
CA GLN A 275 -32.67 29.01 -23.96
C GLN A 275 -33.99 29.66 -23.50
N GLN A 276 -34.21 29.75 -22.18
CA GLN A 276 -35.42 30.36 -21.62
C GLN A 276 -35.40 31.90 -21.61
N THR A 277 -34.22 32.53 -21.59
CA THR A 277 -34.08 33.97 -21.38
C THR A 277 -33.74 34.78 -22.63
N ALA A 278 -33.04 34.19 -23.60
CA ALA A 278 -32.58 34.87 -24.81
C ALA A 278 -33.33 34.38 -26.04
N ASN A 279 -32.84 33.32 -26.69
CA ASN A 279 -33.41 32.65 -27.86
C ASN A 279 -32.70 31.30 -28.07
N ASP A 280 -33.37 30.35 -28.74
CA ASP A 280 -32.82 29.02 -29.05
C ASP A 280 -31.52 29.09 -29.89
N ASP A 281 -31.43 30.05 -30.80
CA ASP A 281 -30.29 30.27 -31.70
C ASP A 281 -29.02 30.67 -30.93
N ILE A 282 -29.20 31.52 -29.92
CA ILE A 282 -28.12 32.00 -29.06
C ILE A 282 -27.67 30.85 -28.15
N ALA A 283 -28.62 30.09 -27.60
CA ALA A 283 -28.32 28.91 -26.79
C ALA A 283 -27.53 27.85 -27.59
N TYR A 284 -27.90 27.61 -28.85
CA TYR A 284 -27.18 26.68 -29.74
C TYR A 284 -25.75 27.15 -30.05
N THR A 285 -25.57 28.45 -30.30
CA THR A 285 -24.23 28.99 -30.55
C THR A 285 -23.32 28.82 -29.33
N TRP A 286 -23.84 29.09 -28.12
CA TRP A 286 -23.11 28.89 -26.88
C TRP A 286 -22.85 27.41 -26.57
N SER A 287 -23.75 26.50 -26.92
CA SER A 287 -23.54 25.06 -26.71
C SER A 287 -22.40 24.52 -27.57
N ILE A 288 -22.23 25.01 -28.80
CA ILE A 288 -21.08 24.70 -29.66
C ILE A 288 -19.79 25.19 -29.02
N ILE A 289 -19.75 26.46 -28.60
CA ILE A 289 -18.57 27.07 -27.99
C ILE A 289 -18.16 26.32 -26.72
N LEU A 290 -19.10 26.05 -25.81
CA LEU A 290 -18.80 25.33 -24.57
C LEU A 290 -18.37 23.88 -24.84
N SER A 291 -18.94 23.21 -25.85
CA SER A 291 -18.54 21.85 -26.23
C SER A 291 -17.10 21.81 -26.77
N PHE A 292 -16.65 22.88 -27.43
CA PHE A 292 -15.28 23.01 -27.93
C PHE A 292 -14.24 23.24 -26.82
N PHE A 293 -14.60 23.90 -25.71
CA PHE A 293 -13.65 24.14 -24.61
C PHE A 293 -13.68 23.05 -23.53
N PHE A 294 -14.85 22.49 -23.24
CA PHE A 294 -15.07 21.60 -22.10
C PHE A 294 -15.54 20.20 -22.55
N PRO A 295 -14.64 19.21 -22.61
CA PRO A 295 -14.99 17.84 -22.98
C PRO A 295 -16.08 17.23 -22.08
N THR A 296 -16.07 17.57 -20.79
CA THR A 296 -17.04 17.07 -19.80
C THR A 296 -18.44 17.64 -20.02
N TYR A 297 -18.56 18.88 -20.53
CA TYR A 297 -19.85 19.40 -20.96
C TYR A 297 -20.31 18.75 -22.27
N SER A 298 -19.39 18.57 -23.24
CA SER A 298 -19.71 17.93 -24.52
C SER A 298 -20.39 16.57 -24.35
N ILE A 299 -19.87 15.71 -23.45
CA ILE A 299 -20.51 14.41 -23.16
C ILE A 299 -21.89 14.60 -22.52
N SER A 300 -22.04 15.52 -21.56
CA SER A 300 -23.34 15.82 -20.97
C SER A 300 -24.36 16.27 -22.02
N ASN A 301 -23.96 17.13 -22.95
CA ASN A 301 -24.80 17.64 -24.03
C ASN A 301 -25.25 16.52 -24.98
N ILE A 302 -24.34 15.60 -25.35
CA ILE A 302 -24.66 14.43 -26.18
C ILE A 302 -25.74 13.56 -25.51
N PHE A 303 -25.61 13.27 -24.22
CA PHE A 303 -26.61 12.50 -23.48
C PHE A 303 -27.98 13.19 -23.44
N THR A 304 -28.01 14.51 -23.21
CA THR A 304 -29.26 15.29 -23.21
C THR A 304 -29.92 15.32 -24.59
N LEU A 305 -29.15 15.52 -25.66
CA LEU A 305 -29.65 15.54 -27.03
C LEU A 305 -30.21 14.17 -27.45
N ILE A 306 -29.48 13.08 -27.16
CA ILE A 306 -29.95 11.72 -27.45
C ILE A 306 -31.22 11.40 -26.67
N TYR A 307 -31.28 11.77 -25.39
CA TYR A 307 -32.47 11.57 -24.56
C TYR A 307 -33.69 12.29 -25.13
N ASN A 308 -33.56 13.57 -25.46
CA ASN A 308 -34.67 14.37 -25.96
C ASN A 308 -35.15 13.88 -27.34
N ASN A 309 -34.23 13.47 -28.22
CA ASN A 309 -34.58 12.88 -29.51
C ASN A 309 -35.35 11.56 -29.35
N GLU A 310 -34.88 10.64 -28.49
CA GLU A 310 -35.56 9.37 -28.26
C GLU A 310 -36.91 9.55 -27.55
N PHE A 311 -36.98 10.48 -26.60
CA PHE A 311 -38.23 10.85 -25.96
C PHE A 311 -39.23 11.44 -26.96
N GLY A 312 -38.79 12.35 -27.83
CA GLY A 312 -39.60 12.93 -28.90
C GLY A 312 -40.09 11.87 -29.90
N ARG A 313 -39.20 10.97 -30.34
CA ARG A 313 -39.55 9.84 -31.20
C ARG A 313 -40.62 8.95 -30.57
N GLN A 314 -40.50 8.62 -29.28
CA GLN A 314 -41.50 7.83 -28.57
C GLN A 314 -42.83 8.55 -28.42
N ALA A 315 -42.81 9.85 -28.16
CA ALA A 315 -44.03 10.66 -28.08
C ALA A 315 -44.76 10.70 -29.44
N CYS A 316 -44.02 10.93 -30.53
CA CYS A 316 -44.58 10.97 -31.88
C CYS A 316 -45.08 9.60 -32.38
N GLN A 317 -44.48 8.48 -31.93
CA GLN A 317 -44.98 7.13 -32.23
C GLN A 317 -46.38 6.84 -31.64
N MET A 318 -46.81 7.60 -30.62
CA MET A 318 -48.16 7.45 -30.06
C MET A 318 -49.24 8.20 -30.86
N LEU A 319 -48.85 9.05 -31.82
CA LEU A 319 -49.75 9.84 -32.66
C LEU A 319 -49.85 9.23 -34.06
N ASP A 320 -51.08 9.04 -34.56
CA ASP A 320 -51.31 8.61 -35.93
C ASP A 320 -51.45 9.81 -36.86
N CYS A 321 -50.37 10.11 -37.60
CA CYS A 321 -50.29 11.24 -38.52
C CYS A 321 -51.24 11.16 -39.73
N ASN A 322 -51.91 10.01 -39.95
CA ASN A 322 -52.92 9.86 -41.00
C ASN A 322 -54.27 10.47 -40.60
N ASN A 323 -54.51 10.65 -39.30
CA ASN A 323 -55.77 11.19 -38.80
C ASN A 323 -55.76 12.73 -38.89
N PRO A 324 -56.77 13.36 -39.52
CA PRO A 324 -56.82 14.82 -39.71
C PRO A 324 -56.79 15.62 -38.39
N LEU A 325 -57.19 15.03 -37.26
CA LEU A 325 -57.13 15.67 -35.94
C LEU A 325 -55.70 15.81 -35.40
N PHE A 326 -54.80 14.87 -35.73
CA PHE A 326 -53.41 14.87 -35.23
C PHE A 326 -52.42 15.46 -36.25
N LYS A 327 -52.83 15.59 -37.51
CA LYS A 327 -52.06 16.25 -38.58
C LYS A 327 -51.77 17.74 -38.30
N GLN A 328 -52.54 18.38 -37.43
CA GLN A 328 -52.30 19.77 -37.00
C GLN A 328 -51.07 19.92 -36.08
N ASN A 329 -50.57 18.83 -35.47
CA ASN A 329 -49.34 18.85 -34.69
C ASN A 329 -48.12 18.74 -35.62
N LEU A 330 -47.67 19.89 -36.15
CA LEU A 330 -46.46 19.97 -37.01
C LEU A 330 -45.20 19.42 -36.32
N GLN A 331 -45.15 19.44 -34.99
CA GLN A 331 -44.01 18.94 -34.19
C GLN A 331 -43.71 17.44 -34.38
N CYS A 332 -44.70 16.64 -34.78
CA CYS A 332 -44.53 15.20 -35.03
C CYS A 332 -44.88 14.77 -36.46
N CYS A 333 -45.79 15.49 -37.13
CA CYS A 333 -46.32 15.16 -38.44
C CYS A 333 -45.99 16.20 -39.53
N GLY A 334 -45.12 17.17 -39.22
CA GLY A 334 -44.65 18.22 -40.12
C GLY A 334 -43.51 17.78 -41.05
N GLY A 335 -42.89 18.75 -41.72
CA GLY A 335 -41.72 18.52 -42.57
C GLY A 335 -40.42 18.31 -41.79
N PRO A 336 -39.29 18.01 -42.44
CA PRO A 336 -38.01 17.73 -41.78
C PRO A 336 -37.49 18.85 -40.87
N ASP A 337 -37.91 20.10 -41.08
CA ASP A 337 -37.51 21.26 -40.26
C ASP A 337 -38.44 21.49 -39.05
N ASP A 338 -39.64 20.90 -39.05
CA ASP A 338 -40.66 21.10 -38.01
C ASP A 338 -40.68 19.98 -36.96
N ILE A 339 -40.05 18.83 -37.26
CA ILE A 339 -40.07 17.64 -36.41
C ILE A 339 -39.08 17.79 -35.24
N ILE A 340 -39.53 17.43 -34.03
CA ILE A 340 -38.76 17.56 -32.78
C ILE A 340 -37.65 16.51 -32.59
N TYR A 341 -37.45 15.61 -33.56
CA TYR A 341 -36.44 14.56 -33.53
C TYR A 341 -35.83 14.35 -34.91
N THR A 342 -34.55 13.97 -34.96
CA THR A 342 -33.87 13.65 -36.22
C THR A 342 -33.77 12.13 -36.45
N HIS A 343 -33.85 11.69 -37.70
CA HIS A 343 -33.74 10.26 -38.04
C HIS A 343 -32.30 9.74 -37.96
N ASN A 344 -31.31 10.60 -38.25
CA ASN A 344 -29.89 10.24 -38.27
C ASN A 344 -29.10 11.18 -37.35
N ILE A 345 -29.09 10.85 -36.06
CA ILE A 345 -28.54 11.74 -35.02
C ILE A 345 -27.05 12.05 -35.18
N LEU A 346 -26.27 11.14 -35.77
CA LEU A 346 -24.81 11.25 -35.89
C LEU A 346 -24.37 12.17 -37.05
N SER A 347 -25.11 12.19 -38.15
CA SER A 347 -24.76 12.92 -39.37
C SER A 347 -25.46 14.28 -39.48
N ASP A 348 -26.40 14.56 -38.59
CA ASP A 348 -27.16 15.80 -38.59
C ASP A 348 -26.32 16.95 -38.01
N SER A 349 -26.14 18.01 -38.80
CA SER A 349 -25.41 19.22 -38.43
C SER A 349 -26.27 20.25 -37.70
N GLY A 350 -27.58 20.03 -37.61
CA GLY A 350 -28.55 20.93 -37.00
C GLY A 350 -28.53 20.93 -35.47
N ARG A 351 -29.55 21.58 -34.88
CA ARG A 351 -29.69 21.75 -33.42
C ARG A 351 -30.04 20.46 -32.67
N LEU A 352 -30.56 19.48 -33.40
CA LEU A 352 -31.02 18.20 -32.90
C LEU A 352 -29.96 17.09 -33.07
N GLY A 353 -28.88 17.36 -33.81
CA GLY A 353 -27.81 16.41 -34.10
C GLY A 353 -26.62 16.50 -33.13
N ILE A 354 -25.80 15.45 -33.10
CA ILE A 354 -24.60 15.35 -32.24
C ILE A 354 -23.29 15.46 -33.03
N MET A 355 -23.34 15.80 -34.31
CA MET A 355 -22.18 15.80 -35.20
C MET A 355 -21.03 16.70 -34.68
N TRP A 356 -21.33 17.93 -34.27
CA TRP A 356 -20.32 18.89 -33.80
C TRP A 356 -19.61 18.45 -32.50
N PRO A 357 -20.31 18.07 -31.41
CA PRO A 357 -19.69 17.49 -30.22
C PRO A 357 -18.73 16.32 -30.51
N VAL A 358 -19.10 15.43 -31.44
CA VAL A 358 -18.28 14.26 -31.81
C VAL A 358 -17.01 14.69 -32.57
N ILE A 359 -17.13 15.63 -33.52
CA ILE A 359 -15.98 16.20 -34.24
C ILE A 359 -15.02 16.88 -33.25
N PHE A 360 -15.56 17.63 -32.28
CA PHE A 360 -14.75 18.29 -31.26
C PHE A 360 -14.00 17.30 -30.39
N PHE A 361 -14.56 16.15 -30.03
CA PHE A 361 -13.80 15.11 -29.34
C PHE A 361 -12.62 14.59 -30.17
N GLY A 362 -12.81 14.43 -31.48
CA GLY A 362 -11.72 14.08 -32.38
C GLY A 362 -10.59 15.11 -32.33
N ILE A 363 -10.92 16.39 -32.55
CA ILE A 363 -9.95 17.50 -32.59
C ILE A 363 -9.25 17.67 -31.24
N GLN A 364 -10.01 17.73 -30.14
CA GLN A 364 -9.47 17.86 -28.78
C GLN A 364 -8.57 16.68 -28.42
N GLY A 365 -8.97 15.45 -28.78
CA GLY A 365 -8.17 14.25 -28.53
C GLY A 365 -6.80 14.32 -29.19
N PHE A 366 -6.75 14.68 -30.48
CA PHE A 366 -5.47 14.89 -31.17
C PHE A 366 -4.66 16.03 -30.55
N LEU A 367 -5.30 17.13 -30.17
CA LEU A 367 -4.63 18.26 -29.53
C LEU A 367 -4.01 17.88 -28.18
N TYR A 368 -4.74 17.16 -27.32
CA TYR A 368 -4.23 16.72 -26.02
C TYR A 368 -3.12 15.68 -26.16
N TRP A 369 -3.26 14.71 -27.06
CA TRP A 369 -2.18 13.78 -27.37
C TRP A 369 -0.94 14.49 -27.90
N TYR A 370 -1.12 15.48 -28.78
CA TYR A 370 -0.01 16.32 -29.24
C TYR A 370 0.67 17.07 -28.09
N LEU A 371 -0.09 17.64 -27.14
CA LEU A 371 0.48 18.31 -25.96
C LEU A 371 1.28 17.35 -25.06
N VAL A 372 0.82 16.10 -24.91
CA VAL A 372 1.55 15.05 -24.21
C VAL A 372 2.88 14.76 -24.90
N PHE A 373 2.85 14.44 -26.20
CA PHE A 373 4.06 14.15 -26.97
C PHE A 373 5.03 15.34 -27.04
N ALA A 374 4.52 16.56 -27.28
CA ALA A 374 5.35 17.76 -27.37
C ALA A 374 6.14 18.01 -26.07
N ARG A 375 5.57 17.61 -24.93
CA ARG A 375 6.21 17.73 -23.62
C ARG A 375 7.21 16.60 -23.36
N GLU A 376 6.85 15.35 -23.66
CA GLU A 376 7.72 14.19 -23.48
C GLU A 376 8.99 14.26 -24.37
N TYR A 377 8.84 14.75 -25.61
CA TYR A 377 9.97 14.89 -26.55
C TYR A 377 10.81 16.16 -26.37
N ASN A 378 10.60 16.94 -25.30
CA ASN A 378 11.39 18.17 -25.03
C ASN A 378 11.47 19.14 -26.23
N LEU A 379 10.44 19.19 -27.07
CA LEU A 379 10.41 20.06 -28.27
C LEU A 379 10.55 21.56 -27.90
N ALA A 380 10.16 21.92 -26.67
CA ALA A 380 10.37 23.25 -26.10
C ALA A 380 11.86 23.65 -25.98
N LYS A 381 12.78 22.72 -25.70
CA LYS A 381 14.23 23.01 -25.70
C LYS A 381 14.76 23.20 -27.13
N SER A 382 14.26 22.45 -28.10
CA SER A 382 14.68 22.52 -29.51
C SER A 382 14.18 23.80 -30.21
N ILE A 383 12.94 24.22 -29.96
CA ILE A 383 12.38 25.46 -30.52
C ILE A 383 13.03 26.71 -29.90
N VAL A 384 13.30 26.71 -28.59
CA VAL A 384 14.03 27.81 -27.93
C VAL A 384 15.49 27.86 -28.40
N ALA A 385 16.13 26.72 -28.69
CA ALA A 385 17.46 26.67 -29.29
C ALA A 385 17.46 27.21 -30.74
N MET A 386 16.45 26.89 -31.55
CA MET A 386 16.31 27.44 -32.91
C MET A 386 16.06 28.96 -32.92
N CYS A 387 15.17 29.47 -32.05
CA CYS A 387 14.93 30.91 -31.92
C CYS A 387 16.15 31.67 -31.39
N LYS A 388 16.95 31.07 -30.49
CA LYS A 388 18.22 31.66 -30.05
C LYS A 388 19.31 31.64 -31.14
N SER A 389 19.26 30.71 -32.09
CA SER A 389 20.22 30.66 -33.20
C SER A 389 20.01 31.78 -34.24
N SER A 390 18.80 32.36 -34.33
CA SER A 390 18.48 33.41 -35.31
C SER A 390 18.81 34.83 -34.83
N VAL A 391 19.02 35.05 -33.52
CA VAL A 391 19.21 36.39 -32.92
C VAL A 391 20.62 36.62 -32.35
N GLY A 392 21.55 35.67 -32.51
CA GLY A 392 22.85 35.68 -31.83
C GLY A 392 24.09 35.63 -32.71
N ARG A 393 24.13 36.29 -33.88
CA ARG A 393 25.37 36.41 -34.66
C ARG A 393 26.19 37.60 -34.17
N ASN A 394 26.96 37.41 -33.09
CA ASN A 394 28.30 37.96 -32.83
C ASN A 394 28.63 37.90 -31.32
N ARG A 395 29.42 36.90 -30.91
CA ARG A 395 30.63 37.07 -30.08
C ARG A 395 31.33 35.73 -29.80
N ILE A 396 32.49 35.60 -30.42
CA ILE A 396 33.68 34.81 -30.02
C ILE A 396 34.25 35.50 -28.75
N ALA A 397 34.83 34.92 -27.69
CA ALA A 397 35.26 33.60 -27.22
C ALA A 397 34.98 33.58 -25.69
N ASP A 398 34.93 32.46 -24.98
CA ASP A 398 36.14 31.85 -24.39
C ASP A 398 35.95 30.36 -24.12
N GLU A 399 37.02 29.66 -24.45
CA GLU A 399 37.23 28.23 -24.37
C GLU A 399 37.56 27.82 -22.92
N LYS A 400 36.70 26.99 -22.31
CA LYS A 400 37.11 26.16 -21.18
C LYS A 400 36.58 24.74 -21.40
N SER A 401 37.50 23.89 -21.85
CA SER A 401 37.34 22.45 -22.00
C SER A 401 36.86 21.82 -20.69
N GLU A 402 35.61 21.35 -20.65
CA GLU A 402 35.18 20.31 -19.71
C GLU A 402 34.84 19.02 -20.45
N LYS A 403 35.58 17.98 -20.04
CA LYS A 403 35.47 16.58 -20.42
C LYS A 403 34.03 16.10 -20.51
N TRP A 404 33.72 15.42 -21.61
CA TRP A 404 32.58 14.52 -21.73
C TRP A 404 32.61 13.47 -20.61
N LYS A 405 31.70 13.59 -19.64
CA LYS A 405 31.29 12.47 -18.78
C LYS A 405 30.14 11.76 -19.46
N LEU A 406 30.44 10.58 -19.97
CA LEU A 406 29.48 9.55 -20.33
C LEU A 406 28.87 9.03 -19.01
N GLU A 407 27.69 9.49 -18.62
CA GLU A 407 26.94 8.84 -17.54
C GLU A 407 26.12 7.70 -18.12
N SER A 408 26.57 6.50 -17.77
CA SER A 408 25.88 5.23 -17.95
C SER A 408 24.52 5.27 -17.25
N HIS A 409 23.51 4.72 -17.91
CA HIS A 409 22.27 4.30 -17.27
C HIS A 409 22.56 3.42 -16.04
N THR A 410 22.44 3.99 -14.84
CA THR A 410 22.17 3.25 -13.61
C THR A 410 20.81 3.71 -13.13
N GLY A 411 19.82 2.82 -13.19
CA GLY A 411 18.48 3.07 -12.67
C GLY A 411 18.50 3.17 -11.15
N GLU A 412 18.81 4.37 -10.64
CA GLU A 412 18.61 4.71 -9.23
C GLU A 412 17.26 5.43 -9.08
N ASP A 413 16.44 4.96 -8.12
CA ASP A 413 15.11 5.48 -7.84
C ASP A 413 15.15 6.94 -7.36
N SER A 414 14.07 7.68 -7.68
CA SER A 414 13.98 9.14 -7.48
C SER A 414 14.05 9.57 -6.01
N ASP A 415 13.77 8.67 -5.07
CA ASP A 415 13.87 8.89 -3.62
C ASP A 415 15.33 8.88 -3.14
N VAL A 416 16.16 7.99 -3.68
CA VAL A 416 17.60 7.92 -3.39
C VAL A 416 18.31 9.20 -3.85
N ILE A 417 17.93 9.75 -5.00
CA ILE A 417 18.49 10.99 -5.54
C ILE A 417 18.09 12.19 -4.68
N ALA A 418 16.83 12.23 -4.23
CA ALA A 418 16.34 13.28 -3.34
C ALA A 418 17.08 13.24 -1.99
N GLU A 419 17.27 12.05 -1.42
CA GLU A 419 17.95 11.91 -0.14
C GLU A 419 19.45 12.24 -0.23
N LYS A 420 20.10 11.86 -1.33
CA LYS A 420 21.50 12.24 -1.62
C LYS A 420 21.68 13.75 -1.74
N SER A 421 20.67 14.47 -2.22
CA SER A 421 20.68 15.93 -2.26
C SER A 421 20.49 16.55 -0.87
N ASN A 422 19.64 15.96 -0.03
CA ASN A 422 19.45 16.35 1.37
C ASN A 422 20.73 16.13 2.20
N VAL A 423 21.37 14.97 2.06
CA VAL A 423 22.62 14.64 2.78
C VAL A 423 23.75 15.59 2.40
N LYS A 424 23.82 16.06 1.15
CA LYS A 424 24.82 17.06 0.72
C LYS A 424 24.61 18.43 1.35
N THR A 425 23.41 18.74 1.84
CA THR A 425 23.08 20.02 2.48
C THR A 425 23.17 19.97 4.01
N MET A 426 23.45 18.80 4.61
CA MET A 426 23.61 18.67 6.06
C MET A 426 24.98 19.17 6.55
N ASP A 427 24.98 19.74 7.75
CA ASP A 427 26.19 20.30 8.38
C ASP A 427 27.16 19.19 8.83
N ARG A 428 28.47 19.43 8.66
CA ARG A 428 29.53 18.41 8.76
C ARG A 428 29.73 17.84 10.16
N THR A 429 29.12 18.44 11.18
CA THR A 429 29.20 18.03 12.58
C THR A 429 28.23 16.90 12.96
N TYR A 430 27.24 16.61 12.11
CA TYR A 430 26.26 15.52 12.31
C TYR A 430 26.25 14.48 11.18
N ALA A 431 27.24 14.52 10.27
CA ALA A 431 27.28 13.64 9.11
C ALA A 431 27.72 12.20 9.47
N ALA A 432 26.98 11.21 9.01
CA ALA A 432 27.40 9.81 9.02
C ALA A 432 28.57 9.61 8.03
N VAL A 433 29.67 9.05 8.52
CA VAL A 433 30.84 8.71 7.70
C VAL A 433 30.54 7.42 6.95
N VAL A 434 30.37 7.50 5.64
CA VAL A 434 30.34 6.31 4.77
C VAL A 434 31.77 6.04 4.32
N VAL A 435 32.34 4.94 4.81
CA VAL A 435 33.66 4.46 4.38
C VAL A 435 33.44 3.38 3.33
N ASP A 436 33.70 3.72 2.07
CA ASP A 436 33.79 2.73 1.01
C ASP A 436 35.18 2.08 1.00
N ASP A 437 35.25 0.81 0.61
CA ASP A 437 36.47 0.01 0.46
C ASP A 437 37.25 -0.29 1.76
N VAL A 438 36.55 -0.65 2.84
CA VAL A 438 37.19 -1.25 4.03
C VAL A 438 37.74 -2.63 3.67
N LYS A 439 39.00 -2.70 3.27
CA LYS A 439 39.74 -3.97 3.16
C LYS A 439 40.30 -4.34 4.53
N LYS A 440 39.86 -5.50 5.01
CA LYS A 440 40.36 -6.12 6.24
C LYS A 440 41.73 -6.74 5.94
N TRP A 441 42.74 -6.39 6.73
CA TRP A 441 44.07 -7.01 6.70
C TRP A 441 43.99 -8.41 7.32
#